data_AF-A0A6L6A3Q2-F1
#
_entry.id   AF-A0A6L6A3Q2-F1
#
_cell.length_a   1.000
_cell.length_b   1.000
_cell.length_c   1.000
_cell.angle_alpha   90.00
_cell.angle_beta   90.00
_cell.angle_gamma   90.00
#
_symmetry.space_group_name_H-M   'P 1'
#
loop_
_entity.id
_entity.type
_entity.pdbx_description
1 polymer ?
#
loop_
_entity_poly.entity_id
_entity_poly.type
_entity_poly.pdbx_seq_one_letter_code
_entity_poly.pdbx_strand_id
1 'polypeptide(L)' 'MISVILGHQGGWDEALMVLVPIALFIGLLSLANKRAKAIQAKRLKEQESAAASDPSTPGSDS' A
#
# COMPACT_ATOMS: atom_id res chain seq x y z
N MET A 1 -34.07 2.69 19.43
CA MET A 1 -33.83 2.25 18.05
C MET A 1 -33.12 3.39 17.33
N ILE A 2 -31.80 3.27 17.18
CA ILE A 2 -30.92 4.34 16.70
C ILE A 2 -30.53 3.98 15.27
N SER A 3 -31.42 4.28 14.33
CA SER A 3 -31.14 4.21 12.91
C SER A 3 -31.98 5.28 12.24
N VAL A 4 -31.47 5.90 11.19
CA VAL A 4 -32.28 6.68 10.23
C VAL A 4 -32.54 8.15 10.61
N ILE A 5 -31.52 8.92 10.97
CA ILE A 5 -31.56 10.40 10.83
C ILE A 5 -30.41 10.93 9.93
N LEU A 6 -29.49 10.08 9.46
CA LEU A 6 -28.42 10.52 8.55
C LEU A 6 -28.89 10.78 7.10
N GLY A 7 -30.00 10.19 6.66
CA GLY A 7 -30.38 10.17 5.25
C GLY A 7 -31.46 11.17 4.82
N HIS A 8 -32.07 11.91 5.75
CA HIS A 8 -33.34 12.58 5.48
C HIS A 8 -33.25 14.08 5.10
N GLN A 9 -32.06 14.72 5.13
CA GLN A 9 -31.93 16.16 4.76
C GLN A 9 -30.68 16.55 3.93
N GLY A 10 -30.11 15.64 3.14
CA GLY A 10 -28.97 15.93 2.24
C GLY A 10 -27.70 15.11 2.53
N GLY A 11 -27.76 14.22 3.51
CA GLY A 11 -26.59 13.74 4.24
C GLY A 11 -25.74 12.60 3.65
N TRP A 12 -25.95 12.14 2.41
CA TRP A 12 -25.09 11.08 1.84
C TRP A 12 -24.76 11.28 0.36
N ASP A 13 -25.67 11.88 -0.42
CA ASP A 13 -25.45 12.13 -1.85
C ASP A 13 -24.34 13.17 -2.10
N GLU A 14 -24.33 14.25 -1.29
CA GLU A 14 -23.27 15.25 -1.33
C GLU A 14 -21.91 14.66 -0.92
N ALA A 15 -21.90 13.80 0.10
CA ALA A 15 -20.69 13.11 0.53
C ALA A 15 -20.19 12.18 -0.57
N LEU A 16 -21.05 11.44 -1.25
CA LEU A 16 -20.71 10.57 -2.39
C LEU A 16 -20.08 11.37 -3.53
N MET A 17 -20.65 12.53 -3.89
CA MET A 17 -20.08 13.41 -4.93
C MET A 17 -18.66 13.90 -4.59
N VAL A 18 -18.33 14.07 -3.31
CA VAL A 18 -16.98 14.46 -2.85
C VAL A 18 -16.06 13.26 -2.66
N LEU A 19 -16.60 12.11 -2.22
CA LEU A 19 -15.84 10.88 -2.02
C LEU A 19 -15.35 10.30 -3.34
N VAL A 20 -16.11 10.45 -4.42
CA VAL A 20 -15.75 9.98 -5.77
C VAL A 20 -14.41 10.57 -6.25
N PRO A 21 -14.20 11.91 -6.32
CA PRO A 21 -12.93 12.47 -6.73
C PRO A 21 -11.80 12.16 -5.73
N ILE A 22 -12.07 12.11 -4.43
CA ILE A 22 -11.07 11.71 -3.42
C ILE A 22 -10.61 10.27 -3.65
N ALA A 23 -11.55 9.35 -3.85
CA ALA A 23 -11.25 7.95 -4.15
C ALA A 23 -10.49 7.78 -5.46
N LEU A 24 -10.78 8.62 -6.47
CA LEU A 24 -10.00 8.68 -7.71
C LEU A 24 -8.54 9.06 -7.44
N PHE A 25 -8.28 10.14 -6.70
CA PHE A 25 -6.91 10.53 -6.36
C PHE A 25 -6.19 9.47 -5.53
N ILE A 26 -6.85 8.93 -4.49
CA ILE A 26 -6.29 7.84 -3.67
C ILE A 26 -5.98 6.62 -4.54
N GLY A 27 -6.88 6.26 -5.47
CA GLY A 27 -6.70 5.15 -6.41
C GLY A 27 -5.50 5.35 -7.32
N LEU A 28 -5.35 6.54 -7.91
CA LEU A 28 -4.21 6.88 -8.76
C LEU A 28 -2.88 6.85 -7.99
N LEU A 29 -2.85 7.45 -6.79
CA LEU A 29 -1.66 7.43 -5.93
C LEU A 29 -1.31 6.00 -5.51
N SER A 30 -2.31 5.21 -5.11
CA SER A 30 -2.11 3.81 -4.72
C SER A 30 -1.60 2.97 -5.88
N LEU A 31 -2.11 3.18 -7.10
CA LEU A 31 -1.64 2.48 -8.29
C LEU A 31 -0.18 2.84 -8.62
N ALA A 32 0.18 4.12 -8.56
CA ALA A 32 1.56 4.57 -8.75
C ALA A 32 2.49 3.99 -7.67
N ASN A 33 2.07 4.03 -6.41
CA ASN A 33 2.85 3.53 -5.28
C ASN A 33 3.00 2.00 -5.34
N LYS A 34 1.98 1.27 -5.81
CA LYS A 34 2.03 -0.18 -6.04
C LYS A 34 3.04 -0.54 -7.14
N ARG A 35 3.13 0.25 -8.22
CA ARG A 35 4.17 0.05 -9.25
C ARG A 35 5.57 0.31 -8.69
N ALA A 36 5.75 1.36 -7.89
CA ALA A 36 7.02 1.63 -7.23
C ALA A 36 7.43 0.51 -6.25
N LYS A 37 6.49 0.03 -5.43
CA LYS A 37 6.70 -1.07 -4.49
C LYS A 37 7.02 -2.40 -5.18
N ALA A 38 6.44 -2.68 -6.35
CA ALA A 38 6.75 -3.90 -7.09
C ALA A 38 8.24 -4.00 -7.47
N ILE A 39 8.87 -2.87 -7.80
CA ILE A 39 10.31 -2.80 -8.11
C ILE A 39 11.14 -3.03 -6.84
N GLN A 40 10.74 -2.42 -5.72
CA GLN A 40 11.44 -2.60 -4.44
C GLN A 40 11.30 -4.01 -3.88
N ALA A 41 10.11 -4.62 -4.00
CA ALA A 41 9.86 -5.99 -3.54
C ALA A 41 10.76 -7.02 -4.25
N LYS A 42 11.03 -6.82 -5.56
CA LYS A 42 11.96 -7.67 -6.31
C LYS A 42 13.40 -7.57 -5.77
N ARG A 43 13.86 -6.35 -5.47
CA ARG A 43 15.19 -6.09 -4.90
C ARG A 43 15.35 -6.68 -3.50
N LEU A 44 14.32 -6.52 -2.65
CA LEU A 44 14.33 -7.04 -1.29
C LEU A 44 14.45 -8.57 -1.29
N LYS A 45 13.69 -9.22 -2.18
CA LYS A 45 13.69 -10.68 -2.34
C LYS A 45 15.03 -11.22 -2.88
N GLU A 46 15.69 -10.47 -3.75
CA GLU A 46 17.06 -10.78 -4.22
C GLU A 46 18.11 -10.60 -3.12
N GLN A 47 18.02 -9.55 -2.29
CA GLN A 47 18.93 -9.33 -1.15
C GLN A 47 18.75 -10.37 -0.04
N GLU A 48 17.51 -10.75 0.27
CA GLU A 48 17.22 -11.80 1.26
C GLU A 48 17.75 -13.16 0.79
N SER A 49 17.63 -13.46 -0.51
CA SER A 49 18.19 -14.68 -1.10
C SER A 49 19.73 -14.66 -1.13
N ALA A 50 20.35 -13.49 -1.34
CA ALA A 50 21.81 -13.32 -1.29
C ALA A 50 22.36 -13.37 0.14
N ALA A 51 21.65 -12.80 1.13
CA ALA A 51 22.03 -12.85 2.53
C ALA A 51 21.83 -14.24 3.15
N ALA A 52 20.81 -14.98 2.71
CA ALA A 52 20.60 -16.38 3.13
C ALA A 52 21.58 -17.36 2.48
N SER A 53 22.29 -16.96 1.42
CA SER A 53 23.33 -17.77 0.77
C SER A 53 24.75 -17.44 1.20
N ASP A 54 24.95 -16.45 2.07
CA ASP A 54 26.23 -16.14 2.70
C ASP A 54 26.17 -16.41 4.22
N PRO A 55 26.24 -17.67 4.68
CA PRO A 55 26.79 -17.97 5.99
C PRO A 55 28.29 -17.73 5.89
N SER A 56 28.71 -16.47 6.04
CA SER A 56 30.13 -16.09 6.00
C SER A 56 30.91 -17.01 6.93
N THR A 57 31.79 -17.82 6.33
CA THR A 57 32.85 -18.56 7.00
C THR A 57 33.77 -17.53 7.65
N PRO A 58 33.77 -17.37 8.98
CA PRO A 58 34.76 -16.51 9.62
C PRO A 58 35.99 -17.40 9.86
N GLY A 59 37.06 -17.19 9.11
CA GLY A 59 38.33 -17.85 9.39
C GLY A 59 39.07 -18.33 8.15
N SER A 60 39.42 -17.39 7.27
CA SER A 60 40.78 -17.37 6.76
C SER A 60 41.67 -17.09 7.96
N ASP A 61 42.56 -18.00 8.35
CA ASP A 61 43.88 -17.64 8.88
C ASP A 61 44.78 -18.89 9.04
N SER A 62 45.93 -18.79 8.35
CA SER A 62 47.20 -19.53 8.48
C SER A 62 47.33 -20.94 7.90
#